data_AF-A0A6A6FE17-F1
#
_entry.id   AF-A0A6A6FE17-F1
#
_cell.length_a   1.000
_cell.length_b   1.000
_cell.length_c   1.000
_cell.angle_alpha   90.00
_cell.angle_beta   90.00
_cell.angle_gamma   90.00
#
_symmetry.space_group_name_H-M   'P 1'
#
loop_
_entity.id
_entity.type
_entity.pdbx_description
1 polymer ?
#
loop_
_entity_poly.entity_id
_entity_poly.type
_entity_poly.pdbx_seq_one_letter_code
_entity_poly.pdbx_strand_id
1 'polypeptide(L)'
;MTMTTTQMTSTWVTSTRTSAMPTTTKAYDNACQVQERGAGPVVDSPDTPAAFLGFQQIKDAALQASTPSGYTQIFQNLQAAFQGDSYLTYKNLDSYSPEACAAFCDSEKCSSFNIYFERAPSVNPNTDANNQTANCPNPPSTTYIRCALYGAAIDGKGATNSGQFRGQFQVVIAGSNGYSKPNAPISCPGFQPPKALPGGAIGNKGKDWLLGDKFFAGGFNPNLCRIFSKVQTAKNIAAAKAKGIKNYSPCNSFNAFEVYEEGQMIGTYCKLFTETLPIAWAEWKKEVILGKTWECKNSWFYDVINKDFGRF
;
A
#
# COMPACT_ATOMS: atom_id res chain seq x y z
N MET A 1 -38.59 55.78 63.55
CA MET A 1 -37.96 54.64 62.84
C MET A 1 -36.95 55.22 61.88
N THR A 2 -35.69 55.19 62.29
CA THR A 2 -34.59 55.95 61.72
C THR A 2 -33.79 55.03 60.81
N MET A 3 -33.62 55.43 59.54
CA MET A 3 -32.74 54.75 58.59
C MET A 3 -31.29 55.13 58.86
N THR A 4 -30.41 54.13 58.94
CA THR A 4 -28.96 54.35 59.03
C THR A 4 -28.25 53.48 58.00
N THR A 5 -27.67 54.15 57.00
CA THR A 5 -26.76 53.60 56.01
C THR A 5 -25.39 53.38 56.66
N THR A 6 -24.70 52.28 56.36
CA THR A 6 -23.28 52.13 56.70
C THR A 6 -22.52 51.55 55.50
N GLN A 7 -21.59 52.37 55.02
CA GLN A 7 -20.61 52.10 53.97
C GLN A 7 -19.48 51.23 54.53
N MET A 8 -18.98 50.26 53.76
CA MET A 8 -17.68 49.63 54.01
C MET A 8 -16.83 49.63 52.75
N THR A 9 -15.55 49.91 52.97
CA THR A 9 -14.52 50.33 52.03
C THR A 9 -13.85 49.15 51.32
N SER A 10 -13.46 49.39 50.06
CA SER A 10 -12.76 48.42 49.19
C SER A 10 -11.25 48.49 49.42
N THR A 11 -10.62 47.35 49.72
CA THR A 11 -9.17 47.16 49.68
C THR A 11 -8.84 46.09 48.63
N TRP A 12 -8.07 46.48 47.60
CA TRP A 12 -7.61 45.58 46.54
C TRP A 12 -6.36 44.83 47.00
N VAL A 13 -6.45 43.50 47.10
CA VAL A 13 -5.30 42.61 47.30
C VAL A 13 -5.00 41.92 45.97
N THR A 14 -3.86 42.28 45.36
CA THR A 14 -3.35 41.67 44.13
C THR A 14 -2.77 40.29 44.45
N SER A 15 -3.55 39.22 44.27
CA SER A 15 -3.08 37.84 44.41
C SER A 15 -2.62 37.30 43.06
N THR A 16 -1.31 37.13 42.90
CA THR A 16 -0.67 36.41 41.79
C THR A 16 -1.04 34.93 41.85
N ARG A 17 -1.98 34.51 40.98
CA ARG A 17 -2.31 33.09 40.78
C ARG A 17 -1.28 32.46 39.84
N THR A 18 -0.20 31.90 40.40
CA THR A 18 0.59 30.86 39.71
C THR A 18 -0.20 29.54 39.78
N SER A 19 -1.15 29.39 38.86
CA SER A 19 -1.85 28.11 38.64
C SER A 19 -0.91 27.17 37.89
N ALA A 20 -0.09 26.39 38.61
CA ALA A 20 0.49 25.18 38.05
C ALA A 20 -0.66 24.23 37.69
N MET A 21 -0.88 23.99 36.40
CA MET A 21 -1.82 22.96 35.95
C MET A 21 -1.33 21.60 36.47
N PRO A 22 -2.17 20.78 37.13
CA PRO A 22 -1.81 19.41 37.39
C PRO A 22 -1.87 18.63 36.07
N THR A 23 -0.72 18.47 35.42
CA THR A 23 -0.57 17.54 34.29
C THR A 23 -0.57 16.11 34.83
N THR A 24 -1.76 15.57 35.07
CA THR A 24 -1.96 14.12 35.21
C THR A 24 -3.12 13.70 34.32
N THR A 25 -2.92 13.80 33.01
CA THR A 25 -3.62 12.89 32.10
C THR A 25 -3.09 11.49 32.42
N LYS A 26 -3.84 10.75 33.23
CA LYS A 26 -3.65 9.30 33.39
C LYS A 26 -3.67 8.72 31.98
N ALA A 27 -2.53 8.24 31.49
CA ALA A 27 -2.51 7.40 30.29
C ALA A 27 -3.50 6.26 30.57
N TYR A 28 -4.47 6.05 29.69
CA TYR A 28 -5.29 4.84 29.76
C TYR A 28 -4.34 3.66 29.59
N ASP A 29 -4.04 2.98 30.69
CA ASP A 29 -3.28 1.74 30.66
C ASP A 29 -4.19 0.68 30.03
N ASN A 30 -4.03 0.47 28.73
CA ASN A 30 -4.73 -0.57 27.97
C ASN A 30 -4.02 -1.93 28.09
N ALA A 31 -3.13 -2.08 29.07
CA ALA A 31 -2.55 -3.35 29.46
C ALA A 31 -3.61 -4.43 29.65
N CYS A 32 -3.37 -5.60 29.06
CA CYS A 32 -4.20 -6.79 29.22
C CYS A 32 -5.67 -6.59 28.86
N GLN A 33 -5.99 -5.56 28.06
CA GLN A 33 -7.33 -5.38 27.54
C GLN A 33 -7.67 -6.53 26.58
N VAL A 34 -8.78 -7.21 26.86
CA VAL A 34 -9.32 -8.28 26.01
C VAL A 34 -9.45 -7.81 24.57
N GLN A 35 -8.89 -8.60 23.66
CA GLN A 35 -9.03 -8.42 22.22
C GLN A 35 -10.22 -9.22 21.72
N GLU A 36 -10.73 -8.86 20.55
CA GLU A 36 -11.75 -9.65 19.87
C GLU A 36 -11.26 -11.09 19.64
N ARG A 37 -12.16 -12.07 19.79
CA ARG A 37 -11.83 -13.45 19.45
C ARG A 37 -11.86 -13.60 17.94
N GLY A 38 -10.75 -14.02 17.34
CA GLY A 38 -10.70 -14.36 15.93
C GLY A 38 -11.42 -15.66 15.59
N ALA A 39 -11.89 -15.76 14.34
CA ALA A 39 -12.66 -16.90 13.83
C ALA A 39 -11.79 -18.00 13.21
N GLY A 40 -10.46 -17.82 13.18
CA GLY A 40 -9.53 -18.82 12.66
C GLY A 40 -9.36 -20.02 13.59
N PRO A 41 -8.65 -21.06 13.13
CA PRO A 41 -8.41 -22.25 13.93
C PRO A 41 -7.63 -21.93 15.20
N VAL A 42 -7.94 -22.63 16.28
CA VAL A 42 -7.23 -22.53 17.56
C VAL A 42 -5.96 -23.39 17.48
N VAL A 43 -4.81 -22.78 17.77
CA VAL A 43 -3.51 -23.46 17.84
C VAL A 43 -3.01 -23.33 19.28
N ASP A 44 -3.31 -24.31 20.12
CA ASP A 44 -3.03 -24.26 21.57
C ASP A 44 -2.06 -25.34 22.08
N SER A 45 -1.72 -26.31 21.22
CA SER A 45 -0.97 -27.52 21.61
C SER A 45 0.23 -27.79 20.69
N PRO A 46 1.35 -27.04 20.80
CA PRO A 46 1.56 -25.91 21.72
C PRO A 46 1.19 -24.56 21.09
N ASP A 47 0.71 -23.60 21.89
CA ASP A 47 0.48 -22.20 21.48
C ASP A 47 1.81 -21.46 21.25
N THR A 48 2.43 -21.69 20.10
CA THR A 48 3.71 -21.08 19.72
C THR A 48 3.67 -20.55 18.29
N PRO A 49 4.52 -19.57 17.95
CA PRO A 49 4.67 -19.11 16.58
C PRO A 49 5.03 -20.24 15.61
N ALA A 50 5.94 -21.13 16.01
CA ALA A 50 6.36 -22.26 15.17
C ALA A 50 5.21 -23.25 14.89
N ALA A 51 4.41 -23.58 15.92
CA ALA A 51 3.24 -24.44 15.75
C ALA A 51 2.19 -23.79 14.84
N PHE A 52 1.97 -22.47 14.99
CA PHE A 52 1.04 -21.72 14.14
C PHE A 52 1.47 -21.71 12.67
N LEU A 53 2.74 -21.39 12.38
CA LEU A 53 3.32 -21.41 11.04
C LEU A 53 3.29 -22.82 10.41
N GLY A 54 3.39 -23.86 11.25
CA GLY A 54 3.34 -25.26 10.85
C GLY A 54 1.94 -25.84 10.70
N PHE A 55 0.89 -25.17 11.18
CA PHE A 55 -0.43 -25.77 11.42
C PHE A 55 -1.12 -26.20 10.12
N GLN A 56 -1.49 -27.48 10.04
CA GLN A 56 -1.97 -28.09 8.80
C GLN A 56 -3.29 -27.49 8.33
N GLN A 57 -4.24 -27.20 9.23
CA GLN A 57 -5.53 -26.62 8.86
C GLN A 57 -5.39 -25.22 8.23
N ILE A 58 -4.39 -24.43 8.65
CA ILE A 58 -4.09 -23.12 8.04
C ILE A 58 -3.56 -23.31 6.62
N LYS A 59 -2.62 -24.25 6.43
CA LYS A 59 -2.06 -24.58 5.12
C LYS A 59 -3.13 -25.10 4.17
N ASP A 60 -3.95 -26.04 4.64
CA ASP A 60 -5.03 -26.64 3.85
C ASP A 60 -6.05 -25.60 3.43
N ALA A 61 -6.49 -24.72 4.34
CA ALA A 61 -7.40 -23.63 4.02
C ALA A 61 -6.85 -22.72 2.90
N ALA A 62 -5.57 -22.38 2.93
CA ALA A 62 -4.93 -21.56 1.90
C ALA A 62 -4.71 -22.31 0.58
N LEU A 63 -4.33 -23.60 0.64
CA LEU A 63 -4.06 -24.43 -0.55
C LEU A 63 -5.34 -24.84 -1.28
N GLN A 64 -6.44 -25.05 -0.55
CA GLN A 64 -7.73 -25.47 -1.10
C GLN A 64 -8.64 -24.29 -1.46
N ALA A 65 -8.24 -23.06 -1.14
CA ALA A 65 -9.03 -21.87 -1.42
C ALA A 65 -9.22 -21.69 -2.94
N SER A 66 -10.46 -21.44 -3.35
CA SER A 66 -10.78 -21.15 -4.75
C SER A 66 -10.38 -19.71 -5.11
N THR A 67 -10.06 -19.49 -6.38
CA THR A 67 -9.82 -18.14 -6.90
C THR A 67 -11.17 -17.48 -7.21
N PRO A 68 -11.47 -16.30 -6.63
CA PRO A 68 -12.73 -15.62 -6.91
C PRO A 68 -12.87 -15.20 -8.36
N SER A 69 -14.10 -15.22 -8.86
CA SER A 69 -14.41 -14.75 -10.22
C SER A 69 -13.95 -13.31 -10.41
N GLY A 70 -13.30 -13.02 -11.54
CA GLY A 70 -12.77 -11.70 -11.86
C GLY A 70 -11.42 -11.37 -11.22
N TYR A 71 -10.78 -12.34 -10.55
CA TYR A 71 -9.43 -12.22 -10.00
C TYR A 71 -8.51 -13.32 -10.54
N THR A 72 -7.21 -13.06 -10.44
CA THR A 72 -6.14 -14.03 -10.66
C THR A 72 -5.36 -14.21 -9.38
N GLN A 73 -5.09 -15.46 -8.98
CA GLN A 73 -4.21 -15.77 -7.86
C GLN A 73 -2.75 -15.44 -8.22
N ILE A 74 -2.11 -14.64 -7.38
CA ILE A 74 -0.73 -14.16 -7.60
C ILE A 74 0.28 -14.92 -6.75
N PHE A 75 -0.10 -15.28 -5.53
CA PHE A 75 0.68 -16.14 -4.65
C PHE A 75 -0.24 -16.92 -3.71
N GLN A 76 0.25 -18.04 -3.20
CA GLN A 76 -0.50 -18.94 -2.34
C GLN A 76 0.34 -19.41 -1.16
N ASN A 77 -0.30 -19.53 0.00
CA ASN A 77 0.21 -20.16 1.20
C ASN A 77 1.60 -19.64 1.65
N LEU A 78 1.82 -18.32 1.55
CA LEU A 78 3.04 -17.71 2.08
C LEU A 78 2.92 -17.51 3.61
N GLN A 79 4.07 -17.41 4.28
CA GLN A 79 4.18 -17.12 5.73
C GLN A 79 4.44 -15.62 6.00
N ALA A 80 3.88 -14.77 5.14
CA ALA A 80 3.94 -13.33 5.26
C ALA A 80 2.77 -12.69 4.51
N ALA A 81 2.26 -11.57 5.03
CA ALA A 81 1.28 -10.73 4.33
C ALA A 81 1.98 -9.76 3.38
N PHE A 82 1.25 -9.35 2.35
CA PHE A 82 1.70 -8.32 1.42
C PHE A 82 1.83 -6.97 2.11
N GLN A 83 2.92 -6.27 1.85
CA GLN A 83 3.16 -4.91 2.31
C GLN A 83 3.47 -4.02 1.11
N GLY A 84 2.73 -2.93 0.95
CA GLY A 84 2.93 -2.01 -0.16
C GLY A 84 2.18 -0.70 0.00
N ASP A 85 2.63 0.31 -0.74
CA ASP A 85 2.15 1.70 -0.66
C ASP A 85 0.68 1.87 -1.11
N SER A 86 0.14 0.90 -1.83
CA SER A 86 -1.26 0.90 -2.30
C SER A 86 -2.26 0.38 -1.27
N TYR A 87 -1.82 0.11 -0.04
CA TYR A 87 -2.70 -0.36 1.03
C TYR A 87 -3.87 0.62 1.27
N LEU A 88 -5.09 0.09 1.34
CA LEU A 88 -6.30 0.87 1.54
C LEU A 88 -6.86 0.67 2.95
N THR A 89 -7.20 -0.58 3.28
CA THR A 89 -7.87 -0.95 4.53
C THR A 89 -7.82 -2.47 4.72
N TYR A 90 -8.38 -2.95 5.83
CA TYR A 90 -8.59 -4.37 6.08
C TYR A 90 -9.85 -4.62 6.91
N LYS A 91 -10.28 -5.88 6.95
CA LYS A 91 -11.23 -6.35 7.95
C LYS A 91 -10.93 -7.78 8.40
N ASN A 92 -11.50 -8.16 9.53
CA ASN A 92 -11.59 -9.56 9.95
C ASN A 92 -12.72 -10.26 9.21
N LEU A 93 -12.51 -11.52 8.85
CA LEU A 93 -13.53 -12.41 8.31
C LEU A 93 -13.86 -13.51 9.31
N ASP A 94 -15.08 -14.04 9.21
CA ASP A 94 -15.54 -15.17 10.02
C ASP A 94 -15.07 -16.53 9.47
N SER A 95 -14.57 -16.56 8.23
CA SER A 95 -14.01 -17.75 7.59
C SER A 95 -12.98 -17.37 6.54
N TYR A 96 -12.11 -18.32 6.17
CA TYR A 96 -11.11 -18.12 5.12
C TYR A 96 -11.79 -18.22 3.74
N SER A 97 -12.43 -17.14 3.32
CA SER A 97 -13.15 -17.04 2.05
C SER A 97 -12.56 -15.93 1.18
N PRO A 98 -11.78 -16.30 0.14
CA PRO A 98 -11.37 -15.36 -0.88
C PRO A 98 -12.56 -14.65 -1.54
N GLU A 99 -13.69 -15.34 -1.76
CA GLU A 99 -14.90 -14.75 -2.32
C GLU A 99 -15.47 -13.63 -1.42
N ALA A 100 -15.53 -13.84 -0.10
CA ALA A 100 -15.98 -12.79 0.82
C ALA A 100 -15.01 -11.60 0.85
N CYS A 101 -13.71 -11.86 0.70
CA CYS A 101 -12.70 -10.81 0.62
C CYS A 101 -12.76 -10.05 -0.72
N ALA A 102 -13.05 -10.73 -1.82
CA ALA A 102 -13.30 -10.14 -3.13
C ALA A 102 -14.54 -9.23 -3.11
N ALA A 103 -15.65 -9.68 -2.51
CA ALA A 103 -16.84 -8.86 -2.36
C ALA A 103 -16.57 -7.57 -1.56
N PHE A 104 -15.73 -7.64 -0.53
CA PHE A 104 -15.27 -6.46 0.21
C PHE A 104 -14.36 -5.56 -0.63
N CYS A 105 -13.43 -6.15 -1.38
CA CYS A 105 -12.61 -5.41 -2.32
C CYS A 105 -13.47 -4.64 -3.34
N ASP A 106 -14.51 -5.26 -3.88
CA ASP A 106 -15.41 -4.63 -4.85
C ASP A 106 -16.21 -3.47 -4.23
N SER A 107 -16.70 -3.62 -2.99
CA SER A 107 -17.40 -2.53 -2.30
C SER A 107 -16.50 -1.32 -2.03
N GLU A 108 -15.23 -1.57 -1.69
CA GLU A 108 -14.21 -0.54 -1.46
C GLU A 108 -13.51 -0.08 -2.74
N LYS A 109 -13.93 -0.58 -3.91
CA LYS A 109 -13.35 -0.25 -5.23
C LYS A 109 -11.84 -0.52 -5.30
N CYS A 110 -11.41 -1.62 -4.69
CA CYS A 110 -10.04 -2.07 -4.63
C CYS A 110 -9.62 -2.81 -5.93
N SER A 111 -8.31 -2.95 -6.13
CA SER A 111 -7.70 -3.62 -7.30
C SER A 111 -7.22 -5.03 -6.99
N SER A 112 -6.93 -5.32 -5.73
CA SER A 112 -6.37 -6.60 -5.28
C SER A 112 -6.49 -6.74 -3.77
N PHE A 113 -6.46 -7.96 -3.27
CA PHE A 113 -6.52 -8.23 -1.84
C PHE A 113 -5.57 -9.35 -1.43
N ASN A 114 -5.19 -9.34 -0.16
CA ASN A 114 -4.44 -10.40 0.49
C ASN A 114 -5.25 -10.93 1.67
N ILE A 115 -5.55 -12.23 1.66
CA ILE A 115 -6.22 -12.93 2.74
C ILE A 115 -5.21 -13.84 3.46
N TYR A 116 -5.16 -13.78 4.79
CA TYR A 116 -4.17 -14.50 5.58
C TYR A 116 -4.65 -14.76 7.02
N PHE A 117 -4.05 -15.75 7.67
CA PHE A 117 -4.22 -15.96 9.10
C PHE A 117 -3.14 -15.19 9.87
N GLU A 118 -3.54 -14.54 10.97
CA GLU A 118 -2.64 -13.82 11.87
C GLU A 118 -2.78 -14.39 13.28
N ARG A 119 -1.65 -14.82 13.86
CA ARG A 119 -1.56 -15.16 15.28
C ARG A 119 -1.53 -13.87 16.08
N ALA A 120 -2.63 -13.54 16.75
CA ALA A 120 -2.78 -12.33 17.55
C ALA A 120 -2.91 -12.66 19.04
N PRO A 121 -2.54 -11.76 19.95
CA PRO A 121 -2.70 -11.99 21.38
C PRO A 121 -4.17 -11.81 21.78
N SER A 122 -4.69 -12.68 22.66
CA SER A 122 -6.08 -12.60 23.17
C SER A 122 -6.34 -11.39 24.07
N VAL A 123 -5.29 -10.79 24.62
CA VAL A 123 -5.31 -9.52 25.35
C VAL A 123 -4.16 -8.64 24.87
N ASN A 124 -4.26 -7.31 25.01
CA ASN A 124 -3.17 -6.43 24.61
C ASN A 124 -1.92 -6.68 25.50
N PRO A 125 -0.80 -7.17 24.94
CA PRO A 125 0.39 -7.46 25.74
C PRO A 125 0.97 -6.18 26.32
N ASN A 126 1.44 -6.25 27.56
CA ASN A 126 2.15 -5.15 28.20
C ASN A 126 3.56 -5.59 28.61
N THR A 127 4.47 -4.63 28.64
CA THR A 127 5.81 -4.77 29.21
C THR A 127 6.09 -3.52 30.03
N ASP A 128 6.79 -3.65 31.15
CA ASP A 128 7.22 -2.47 31.90
C ASP A 128 8.35 -1.71 31.17
N ALA A 129 8.79 -0.59 31.76
CA ALA A 129 9.85 0.25 31.20
C ALA A 129 11.21 -0.47 31.02
N ASN A 130 11.37 -1.64 31.63
CA ASN A 130 12.57 -2.47 31.55
C ASN A 130 12.37 -3.71 30.67
N ASN A 131 11.27 -3.77 29.91
CA ASN A 131 10.84 -4.91 29.11
C ASN A 131 10.65 -6.20 29.95
N GLN A 132 10.39 -6.03 31.25
CA GLN A 132 10.09 -7.11 32.20
C GLN A 132 8.58 -7.27 32.36
N THR A 133 8.20 -8.45 32.86
CA THR A 133 6.85 -8.97 33.07
C THR A 133 5.90 -7.91 33.61
N ALA A 134 5.14 -7.28 32.71
CA ALA A 134 3.86 -6.72 33.08
C ALA A 134 2.81 -7.85 32.96
N ASN A 135 1.64 -7.70 33.56
CA ASN A 135 0.67 -8.78 33.88
C ASN A 135 0.34 -9.81 32.77
N CYS A 136 0.58 -9.51 31.49
CA CYS A 136 0.32 -10.40 30.36
C CYS A 136 1.35 -10.20 29.22
N PRO A 137 2.62 -10.57 29.41
CA PRO A 137 3.67 -10.24 28.43
C PRO A 137 3.62 -11.15 27.19
N ASN A 138 3.11 -12.39 27.35
CA ASN A 138 2.88 -13.37 26.31
C ASN A 138 1.55 -14.12 26.59
N PRO A 139 0.39 -13.49 26.33
CA PRO A 139 -0.91 -14.11 26.60
C PRO A 139 -1.23 -15.24 25.60
N PRO A 140 -2.27 -16.05 25.86
CA PRO A 140 -2.79 -17.00 24.88
C PRO A 140 -3.14 -16.32 23.55
N SER A 141 -2.97 -17.03 22.44
CA SER A 141 -3.27 -16.51 21.12
C SER A 141 -4.74 -16.65 20.72
N THR A 142 -5.12 -15.84 19.74
CA THR A 142 -6.32 -15.99 18.93
C THR A 142 -5.91 -15.86 17.46
N THR A 143 -6.69 -16.45 16.56
CA THR A 143 -6.36 -16.49 15.13
C THR A 143 -7.33 -15.60 14.36
N TYR A 144 -6.85 -14.45 13.88
CA TYR A 144 -7.62 -13.63 12.97
C TYR A 144 -7.49 -14.14 11.54
N ILE A 145 -8.57 -14.01 10.78
CA ILE A 145 -8.56 -14.16 9.32
C ILE A 145 -8.66 -12.75 8.75
N ARG A 146 -7.53 -12.23 8.28
CA ARG A 146 -7.44 -10.86 7.78
C ARG A 146 -7.73 -10.85 6.28
N CYS A 147 -8.49 -9.86 5.84
CA CYS A 147 -8.68 -9.50 4.44
C CYS A 147 -8.18 -8.06 4.25
N ALA A 148 -6.97 -7.91 3.72
CA ALA A 148 -6.34 -6.62 3.45
C ALA A 148 -6.54 -6.23 1.97
N LEU A 149 -6.89 -4.97 1.72
CA LEU A 149 -7.22 -4.44 0.40
C LEU A 149 -6.15 -3.47 -0.11
N TYR A 150 -5.92 -3.49 -1.42
CA TYR A 150 -4.93 -2.65 -2.09
C TYR A 150 -5.50 -2.03 -3.36
N GLY A 151 -5.12 -0.78 -3.61
CA GLY A 151 -5.52 -0.01 -4.79
C GLY A 151 -4.72 -0.33 -6.05
N ALA A 152 -3.72 -1.20 -5.96
CA ALA A 152 -2.85 -1.62 -7.06
C ALA A 152 -2.51 -3.10 -6.92
N ALA A 153 -2.27 -3.78 -8.04
CA ALA A 153 -1.85 -5.17 -8.12
C ALA A 153 -0.73 -5.47 -7.13
N ILE A 154 -0.88 -6.61 -6.46
CA ILE A 154 0.12 -7.16 -5.54
C ILE A 154 0.98 -8.21 -6.24
N ASP A 155 2.11 -8.56 -5.61
CA ASP A 155 3.00 -9.62 -6.05
C ASP A 155 3.54 -10.42 -4.85
N GLY A 156 4.00 -11.66 -5.09
CA GLY A 156 4.50 -12.53 -4.02
C GLY A 156 5.80 -12.06 -3.38
N LYS A 157 6.59 -11.20 -4.03
CA LYS A 157 7.83 -10.64 -3.45
C LYS A 157 7.53 -9.54 -2.43
N GLY A 158 6.40 -8.86 -2.56
CA GLY A 158 5.92 -7.89 -1.57
C GLY A 158 5.30 -8.53 -0.33
N ALA A 159 5.18 -9.87 -0.27
CA ALA A 159 4.81 -10.60 0.95
C ALA A 159 5.98 -10.61 1.95
N THR A 160 6.28 -9.45 2.55
CA THR A 160 7.42 -9.25 3.46
C THR A 160 7.01 -9.04 4.92
N ASN A 161 5.72 -8.81 5.19
CA ASN A 161 5.25 -8.66 6.56
C ASN A 161 5.06 -10.05 7.19
N SER A 162 6.07 -10.54 7.90
CA SER A 162 6.04 -11.82 8.62
C SER A 162 5.50 -11.70 10.06
N GLY A 163 5.02 -10.52 10.45
CA GLY A 163 4.59 -10.19 11.81
C GLY A 163 5.65 -9.44 12.62
N GLN A 164 5.41 -9.31 13.92
CA GLN A 164 6.21 -8.48 14.82
C GLN A 164 6.06 -8.94 16.27
N PHE A 165 6.96 -8.49 17.14
CA PHE A 165 6.79 -8.66 18.58
C PHE A 165 5.87 -7.57 19.16
N ARG A 166 4.98 -7.97 20.07
CA ARG A 166 4.18 -7.11 20.95
C ARG A 166 4.47 -7.54 22.38
N GLY A 167 5.37 -6.83 23.05
CA GLY A 167 5.96 -7.33 24.30
C GLY A 167 6.74 -8.62 24.04
N GLN A 168 6.41 -9.69 24.77
CA GLN A 168 7.01 -11.03 24.55
C GLN A 168 6.16 -11.92 23.61
N PHE A 169 4.98 -11.46 23.19
CA PHE A 169 4.14 -12.17 22.23
C PHE A 169 4.62 -11.91 20.80
N GLN A 170 4.92 -12.98 20.07
CA GLN A 170 5.25 -12.89 18.65
C GLN A 170 3.99 -13.08 17.79
N VAL A 171 3.59 -12.00 17.10
CA VAL A 171 2.62 -12.05 16.00
C VAL A 171 3.31 -12.68 14.80
N VAL A 172 2.66 -13.65 14.17
CA VAL A 172 3.12 -14.28 12.93
C VAL A 172 1.97 -14.44 11.95
N ILE A 173 2.30 -14.54 10.67
CA ILE A 173 1.33 -14.63 9.57
C ILE A 173 1.55 -15.94 8.81
N ALA A 174 0.45 -16.62 8.47
CA ALA A 174 0.47 -17.89 7.73
C ALA A 174 -0.73 -18.02 6.80
N GLY A 175 -0.66 -18.96 5.86
CA GLY A 175 -1.75 -19.22 4.90
C GLY A 175 -2.10 -17.99 4.08
N SER A 176 -1.09 -17.22 3.64
CA SER A 176 -1.30 -15.96 2.94
C SER A 176 -1.49 -16.18 1.44
N ASN A 177 -2.66 -15.83 0.93
CA ASN A 177 -2.99 -15.84 -0.50
C ASN A 177 -3.22 -14.42 -1.01
N GLY A 178 -2.72 -14.13 -2.21
CA GLY A 178 -2.88 -12.84 -2.86
C GLY A 178 -3.62 -12.96 -4.18
N TYR A 179 -4.55 -12.06 -4.44
CA TYR A 179 -5.36 -12.03 -5.66
C TYR A 179 -5.45 -10.62 -6.21
N SER A 180 -5.29 -10.47 -7.53
CA SER A 180 -5.42 -9.20 -8.23
C SER A 180 -6.45 -9.29 -9.34
N LYS A 181 -7.21 -8.21 -9.57
CA LYS A 181 -8.05 -8.08 -10.76
C LYS A 181 -7.17 -8.07 -12.01
N PRO A 182 -7.63 -8.62 -13.13
CA PRO A 182 -7.01 -8.39 -14.42
C PRO A 182 -6.82 -6.89 -14.67
N ASN A 183 -5.68 -6.50 -15.22
CA ASN A 183 -5.36 -5.10 -15.52
C ASN A 183 -5.34 -4.17 -14.30
N ALA A 184 -5.26 -4.72 -13.08
CA ALA A 184 -5.05 -3.89 -11.90
C ALA A 184 -3.82 -2.99 -12.10
N PRO A 185 -3.89 -1.70 -11.72
CA PRO A 185 -2.74 -0.81 -11.81
C PRO A 185 -1.56 -1.38 -11.02
N ILE A 186 -0.33 -1.22 -11.49
CA ILE A 186 0.86 -1.70 -10.77
C ILE A 186 1.55 -0.50 -10.13
N SER A 187 1.69 -0.46 -8.80
CA SER A 187 2.41 0.64 -8.14
C SER A 187 3.89 0.67 -8.53
N CYS A 188 4.45 1.88 -8.62
CA CYS A 188 5.87 2.10 -8.91
C CYS A 188 6.51 2.93 -7.79
N PRO A 189 7.56 2.44 -7.09
CA PRO A 189 8.18 3.17 -6.00
C PRO A 189 8.68 4.56 -6.41
N GLY A 190 8.34 5.58 -5.63
CA GLY A 190 8.65 6.98 -5.91
C GLY A 190 7.67 7.68 -6.86
N PHE A 191 6.58 7.01 -7.24
CA PHE A 191 5.52 7.56 -8.06
C PHE A 191 4.19 7.57 -7.30
N GLN A 192 3.34 8.52 -7.64
CA GLN A 192 1.95 8.58 -7.21
C GLN A 192 1.19 7.33 -7.70
N PRO A 193 0.05 6.97 -7.07
CA PRO A 193 -0.83 5.95 -7.61
C PRO A 193 -1.14 6.19 -9.09
N PRO A 194 -1.03 5.17 -9.96
CA PRO A 194 -1.17 5.38 -11.39
C PRO A 194 -2.60 5.72 -11.78
N LYS A 195 -2.72 6.58 -12.80
CA LYS A 195 -4.00 7.01 -13.37
C LYS A 195 -4.29 6.22 -14.63
N ALA A 196 -5.49 5.63 -14.71
CA ALA A 196 -5.93 4.92 -15.90
C ALA A 196 -6.05 5.88 -17.09
N LEU A 197 -5.64 5.42 -18.28
CA LEU A 197 -5.80 6.14 -19.54
C LEU A 197 -6.76 5.38 -20.48
N PRO A 198 -8.09 5.51 -20.30
CA PRO A 198 -9.08 4.83 -21.15
C PRO A 198 -9.06 5.30 -22.61
N GLY A 199 -8.44 6.45 -22.86
CA GLY A 199 -8.15 7.00 -24.18
C GLY A 199 -7.00 6.30 -24.92
N GLY A 200 -6.26 5.39 -24.26
CA GLY A 200 -5.10 4.70 -24.82
C GLY A 200 -3.77 5.29 -24.33
N ALA A 201 -2.74 5.30 -25.17
CA ALA A 201 -1.47 5.93 -24.84
C ALA A 201 -1.51 7.44 -25.13
N ILE A 202 -0.63 8.18 -24.44
CA ILE A 202 -0.37 9.59 -24.77
C ILE A 202 0.16 9.68 -26.21
N GLY A 203 -0.59 10.36 -27.06
CA GLY A 203 -0.31 10.53 -28.48
C GLY A 203 0.53 11.78 -28.78
N ASN A 204 0.25 12.41 -29.92
CA ASN A 204 1.01 13.57 -30.41
C ASN A 204 0.87 14.81 -29.53
N LYS A 205 -0.20 14.93 -28.75
CA LYS A 205 -0.38 16.03 -27.79
C LYS A 205 0.72 16.10 -26.71
N GLY A 206 1.35 14.97 -26.38
CA GLY A 206 2.45 14.94 -25.41
C GLY A 206 3.85 15.16 -25.99
N LYS A 207 3.98 15.35 -27.32
CA LYS A 207 5.27 15.34 -28.02
C LYS A 207 6.27 16.40 -27.51
N ASP A 208 5.78 17.58 -27.14
CA ASP A 208 6.64 18.71 -26.74
C ASP A 208 7.31 18.48 -25.37
N TRP A 209 6.80 17.53 -24.59
CA TRP A 209 7.36 17.12 -23.30
C TRP A 209 8.04 15.76 -23.36
N LEU A 210 8.03 15.08 -24.51
CA LEU A 210 8.58 13.73 -24.64
C LEU A 210 10.11 13.77 -24.48
N LEU A 211 10.60 13.04 -23.49
CA LEU A 211 12.04 12.83 -23.26
C LEU A 211 12.62 11.68 -24.08
N GLY A 212 11.76 10.72 -24.37
CA GLY A 212 12.12 9.50 -25.05
C GLY A 212 11.10 8.41 -24.77
N ASP A 213 11.15 7.39 -25.59
CA ASP A 213 10.30 6.23 -25.47
C ASP A 213 11.08 4.94 -25.67
N LYS A 214 10.50 3.83 -25.20
CA LYS A 214 11.13 2.51 -25.32
C LYS A 214 10.10 1.40 -25.20
N PHE A 215 10.22 0.43 -26.10
CA PHE A 215 9.56 -0.85 -26.00
C PHE A 215 10.41 -1.87 -25.24
N PHE A 216 9.75 -2.69 -24.42
CA PHE A 216 10.32 -3.82 -23.71
C PHE A 216 9.46 -5.07 -23.98
N ALA A 217 10.04 -6.08 -24.62
CA ALA A 217 9.35 -7.34 -24.90
C ALA A 217 9.02 -8.10 -23.61
N GLY A 218 7.90 -8.83 -23.62
CA GLY A 218 7.44 -9.67 -22.49
C GLY A 218 6.12 -9.22 -21.90
N GLY A 219 5.90 -9.52 -20.61
CA GLY A 219 4.68 -9.14 -19.90
C GLY A 219 4.60 -7.64 -19.57
N PHE A 220 3.43 -7.20 -19.11
CA PHE A 220 3.23 -5.81 -18.67
C PHE A 220 4.02 -5.54 -17.39
N ASN A 221 4.97 -4.60 -17.43
CA ASN A 221 5.77 -4.24 -16.28
C ASN A 221 6.18 -2.76 -16.29
N PRO A 222 5.38 -1.87 -15.67
CA PRO A 222 5.68 -0.43 -15.61
C PRO A 222 6.93 -0.10 -14.79
N ASN A 223 7.46 -1.02 -13.98
CA ASN A 223 8.77 -0.81 -13.34
C ASN A 223 9.92 -0.71 -14.35
N LEU A 224 9.77 -1.27 -15.55
CA LEU A 224 10.74 -1.05 -16.64
C LEU A 224 10.75 0.42 -17.08
N CYS A 225 9.58 1.06 -17.17
CA CYS A 225 9.46 2.48 -17.45
C CYS A 225 10.04 3.34 -16.31
N ARG A 226 9.82 2.93 -15.06
CA ARG A 226 10.43 3.55 -13.86
C ARG A 226 11.96 3.45 -13.85
N ILE A 227 12.53 2.35 -14.33
CA ILE A 227 13.99 2.20 -14.45
C ILE A 227 14.49 3.06 -15.62
N PHE A 228 13.78 3.03 -16.74
CA PHE A 228 14.09 3.84 -17.91
C PHE A 228 14.09 5.34 -17.59
N SER A 229 13.12 5.83 -16.81
CA SER A 229 13.05 7.23 -16.37
C SER A 229 14.26 7.66 -15.56
N LYS A 230 14.72 6.81 -14.61
CA LYS A 230 15.93 7.05 -13.83
C LYS A 230 17.18 7.10 -14.69
N VAL A 231 17.32 6.13 -15.61
CA VAL A 231 18.46 6.06 -16.53
C VAL A 231 18.49 7.28 -17.47
N GLN A 232 17.34 7.67 -18.01
CA GLN A 232 17.25 8.83 -18.91
C GLN A 232 17.57 10.13 -18.17
N THR A 233 17.06 10.31 -16.95
CA THR A 233 17.37 11.49 -16.12
C THR A 233 18.86 11.57 -15.80
N ALA A 234 19.49 10.46 -15.42
CA ALA A 234 20.93 10.41 -15.15
C ALA A 234 21.77 10.76 -16.39
N LYS A 235 21.38 10.28 -17.59
CA LYS A 235 22.01 10.67 -18.85
C LYS A 235 21.89 12.17 -19.12
N ASN A 236 20.70 12.75 -18.89
CA ASN A 236 20.46 14.18 -19.10
C ASN A 236 21.29 15.03 -18.12
N ILE A 237 21.41 14.61 -16.86
CA ILE A 237 22.30 15.24 -15.87
C ILE A 237 23.76 15.20 -16.34
N ALA A 238 24.26 14.04 -16.76
CA ALA A 238 25.64 13.90 -17.22
C ALA A 238 25.94 14.78 -18.44
N ALA A 239 25.00 14.81 -19.40
CA ALA A 239 25.11 15.67 -20.58
C ALA A 239 25.11 17.16 -20.24
N ALA A 240 24.28 17.58 -19.27
CA ALA A 240 24.24 18.96 -18.80
C ALA A 240 25.56 19.38 -18.14
N LYS A 241 26.11 18.53 -17.25
CA LYS A 241 27.41 18.75 -16.62
C LYS A 241 28.54 18.84 -17.64
N ALA A 242 28.57 17.93 -18.61
CA ALA A 242 29.58 17.94 -19.68
C ALA A 242 29.55 19.22 -20.53
N LYS A 243 28.37 19.85 -20.67
CA LYS A 243 28.19 21.11 -21.40
C LYS A 243 28.32 22.37 -20.52
N GLY A 244 28.55 22.22 -19.22
CA GLY A 244 28.61 23.35 -18.28
C GLY A 244 27.28 24.11 -18.10
N ILE A 245 26.15 23.51 -18.48
CA ILE A 245 24.82 24.13 -18.31
C ILE A 245 24.24 23.80 -16.93
N LYS A 246 23.56 24.77 -16.31
CA LYS A 246 23.03 24.64 -14.94
C LYS A 246 21.68 23.91 -14.84
N ASN A 247 21.09 23.58 -15.97
CA ASN A 247 19.78 22.93 -16.05
C ASN A 247 19.86 21.62 -16.84
N TYR A 248 18.97 20.69 -16.53
CA TYR A 248 18.77 19.42 -17.23
C TYR A 248 17.28 19.12 -17.35
N SER A 249 16.92 18.14 -18.20
CA SER A 249 15.53 17.72 -18.38
C SER A 249 15.27 16.42 -17.60
N PRO A 250 14.67 16.47 -16.40
CA PRO A 250 14.34 15.28 -15.64
C PRO A 250 13.07 14.61 -16.15
N CYS A 251 12.95 13.31 -15.94
CA CYS A 251 11.68 12.61 -16.14
C CYS A 251 10.79 12.79 -14.91
N ASN A 252 9.69 13.54 -15.06
CA ASN A 252 8.72 13.78 -13.99
C ASN A 252 7.45 12.93 -14.15
N SER A 253 7.21 12.34 -15.31
CA SER A 253 6.11 11.38 -15.47
C SER A 253 6.40 10.37 -16.57
N PHE A 254 5.66 9.26 -16.59
CA PHE A 254 5.67 8.34 -17.72
C PHE A 254 4.30 7.72 -17.97
N ASN A 255 4.04 7.39 -19.24
CA ASN A 255 2.95 6.51 -19.64
C ASN A 255 3.52 5.11 -19.90
N ALA A 256 2.96 4.09 -19.23
CA ALA A 256 3.23 2.69 -19.49
C ALA A 256 1.96 2.01 -20.01
N PHE A 257 2.07 1.24 -21.08
CA PHE A 257 0.94 0.52 -21.67
C PHE A 257 1.38 -0.80 -22.30
N GLU A 258 0.42 -1.71 -22.45
CA GLU A 258 0.61 -2.95 -23.19
C GLU A 258 0.53 -2.69 -24.69
N VAL A 259 1.46 -3.28 -25.43
CA VAL A 259 1.44 -3.28 -26.89
C VAL A 259 1.05 -4.66 -27.39
N TYR A 260 0.09 -4.67 -28.31
CA TYR A 260 -0.35 -5.85 -29.01
C TYR A 260 0.02 -5.73 -30.49
N GLU A 261 0.54 -6.80 -31.06
CA GLU A 261 0.75 -6.98 -32.50
C GLU A 261 -0.22 -8.06 -32.96
N GLU A 262 -1.09 -7.75 -33.92
CA GLU A 262 -2.10 -8.67 -34.47
C GLU A 262 -2.95 -9.39 -33.40
N GLY A 263 -3.27 -8.66 -32.32
CA GLY A 263 -4.10 -9.17 -31.22
C GLY A 263 -3.32 -9.97 -30.16
N GLN A 264 -2.02 -10.20 -30.34
CA GLN A 264 -1.15 -10.83 -29.35
C GLN A 264 -0.37 -9.78 -28.56
N MET A 265 -0.38 -9.86 -27.23
CA MET A 265 0.45 -8.99 -26.40
C MET A 265 1.93 -9.34 -26.59
N ILE A 266 2.75 -8.34 -26.90
CA ILE A 266 4.18 -8.53 -27.16
C ILE A 266 5.10 -7.81 -26.15
N GLY A 267 4.59 -6.84 -25.39
CA GLY A 267 5.44 -6.09 -24.46
C GLY A 267 4.81 -4.91 -23.75
N THR A 268 5.66 -4.25 -22.96
CA THR A 268 5.40 -2.95 -22.32
C THR A 268 6.04 -1.84 -23.14
N TYR A 269 5.30 -0.77 -23.42
CA TYR A 269 5.85 0.43 -24.03
C TYR A 269 5.81 1.60 -23.05
N CYS A 270 6.91 2.33 -23.01
CA CYS A 270 7.15 3.42 -22.08
C CYS A 270 7.32 4.72 -22.86
N LYS A 271 6.57 5.76 -22.51
CA LYS A 271 6.83 7.15 -22.95
C LYS A 271 7.16 8.00 -21.73
N LEU A 272 8.32 8.65 -21.74
CA LEU A 272 8.81 9.47 -20.64
C LEU A 272 8.55 10.94 -20.92
N PHE A 273 8.13 11.70 -19.91
CA PHE A 273 7.85 13.12 -20.06
C PHE A 273 8.56 13.98 -19.02
N THR A 274 8.92 15.20 -19.42
CA THR A 274 9.51 16.22 -18.54
C THR A 274 8.54 16.76 -17.50
N GLU A 275 7.24 16.57 -17.71
CA GLU A 275 6.17 17.15 -16.92
C GLU A 275 5.03 16.16 -16.70
N THR A 276 4.19 16.41 -15.70
CA THR A 276 2.89 15.73 -15.58
C THR A 276 1.99 16.20 -16.72
N LEU A 277 1.43 15.26 -17.47
CA LEU A 277 0.56 15.56 -18.60
C LEU A 277 -0.93 15.33 -18.25
N PRO A 278 -1.84 16.08 -18.88
CA PRO A 278 -3.27 15.79 -18.79
C PRO A 278 -3.60 14.40 -19.33
N ILE A 279 -4.30 13.58 -18.55
CA ILE A 279 -4.72 12.24 -18.98
C ILE A 279 -5.64 12.27 -20.21
N ALA A 280 -6.32 13.39 -20.46
CA ALA A 280 -7.16 13.62 -21.64
C ALA A 280 -6.35 13.70 -22.96
N TRP A 281 -5.02 13.75 -22.89
CA TRP A 281 -4.15 13.67 -24.06
C TRP A 281 -3.84 12.22 -24.48
N ALA A 282 -4.40 11.24 -23.76
CA ALA A 282 -4.42 9.86 -24.20
C ALA A 282 -5.41 9.69 -25.34
N GLU A 283 -4.89 9.38 -26.53
CA GLU A 283 -5.70 9.28 -27.75
C GLU A 283 -5.24 8.16 -28.69
N TRP A 284 -4.07 7.57 -28.44
CA TRP A 284 -3.53 6.52 -29.29
C TRP A 284 -3.97 5.14 -28.81
N LYS A 285 -4.90 4.51 -29.55
CA LYS A 285 -5.44 3.17 -29.23
C LYS A 285 -4.97 2.08 -30.17
N LYS A 286 -4.86 2.40 -31.45
CA LYS A 286 -4.50 1.43 -32.49
C LYS A 286 -3.99 2.14 -33.74
N GLU A 287 -3.15 1.45 -34.48
CA GLU A 287 -2.64 1.92 -35.77
C GLU A 287 -2.25 0.72 -36.65
N VAL A 288 -2.32 0.88 -37.97
CA VAL A 288 -1.80 -0.12 -38.91
C VAL A 288 -0.50 0.40 -39.50
N ILE A 289 0.59 -0.31 -39.22
CA ILE A 289 1.94 0.05 -39.67
C ILE A 289 2.47 -1.12 -40.49
N LEU A 290 2.80 -0.86 -41.76
CA LEU A 290 3.34 -1.86 -42.70
C LEU A 290 2.46 -3.13 -42.80
N GLY A 291 1.14 -2.96 -42.80
CA GLY A 291 0.17 -4.06 -42.91
C GLY A 291 -0.12 -4.80 -41.60
N LYS A 292 0.59 -4.49 -40.51
CA LYS A 292 0.36 -5.08 -39.19
C LYS A 292 -0.45 -4.15 -38.30
N THR A 293 -1.38 -4.73 -37.54
CA THR A 293 -2.16 -3.97 -36.55
C THR A 293 -1.41 -3.90 -35.23
N TRP A 294 -1.20 -2.69 -34.73
CA TRP A 294 -0.64 -2.40 -33.42
C TRP A 294 -1.73 -1.81 -32.53
N GLU A 295 -1.86 -2.31 -31.31
CA GLU A 295 -2.86 -1.82 -30.35
C GLU A 295 -2.25 -1.47 -29.00
N CYS A 296 -2.82 -0.46 -28.36
CA CYS A 296 -2.60 -0.10 -26.96
C CYS A 296 -3.72 -0.65 -26.10
N LYS A 297 -3.36 -1.41 -25.07
CA LYS A 297 -4.28 -1.81 -24.00
C LYS A 297 -3.65 -1.55 -22.64
N ASN A 298 -4.48 -1.59 -21.59
CA ASN A 298 -4.03 -1.45 -20.19
C ASN A 298 -3.04 -0.28 -19.96
N SER A 299 -3.45 0.93 -20.37
CA SER A 299 -2.60 2.12 -20.35
C SER A 299 -2.73 2.89 -19.05
N TRP A 300 -1.59 3.24 -18.46
CA TRP A 300 -1.47 3.90 -17.16
C TRP A 300 -0.49 5.06 -17.20
N PHE A 301 -0.79 6.10 -16.45
CA PHE A 301 0.05 7.29 -16.28
C PHE A 301 0.59 7.39 -14.87
N TYR A 302 1.89 7.63 -14.74
CA TYR A 302 2.62 7.65 -13.47
C TYR A 302 3.32 9.00 -13.32
N ASP A 303 3.03 9.69 -12.22
CA ASP A 303 3.68 10.95 -11.85
C ASP A 303 4.66 10.72 -10.71
N VAL A 304 5.83 11.35 -10.75
CA VAL A 304 6.75 11.31 -9.61
C VAL A 304 6.10 11.94 -8.37
N ILE A 305 6.39 11.43 -7.18
CA ILE A 305 5.89 12.01 -5.93
C ILE A 305 6.48 13.41 -5.73
N ASN A 306 7.79 13.54 -5.95
CA ASN A 306 8.52 14.79 -5.81
C ASN A 306 9.00 15.24 -7.18
N LYS A 307 8.45 16.35 -7.67
CA LYS A 307 8.85 16.93 -8.95
C LYS A 307 10.31 17.37 -8.89
N ASP A 308 11.08 16.96 -9.89
CA ASP A 308 12.42 17.47 -10.15
C ASP A 308 12.31 18.68 -11.09
N PHE A 309 12.85 19.82 -10.64
CA PHE A 309 12.82 21.07 -11.40
C PHE A 309 13.99 21.21 -12.39
N GLY A 310 14.88 20.21 -12.47
CA GLY A 310 15.92 20.12 -13.49
C GLY A 310 17.03 21.15 -13.30
N ARG A 311 17.43 21.41 -12.05
CA ARG A 311 18.47 22.39 -11.69
C ARG A 311 19.50 21.77 -10.76
N PHE A 312 20.75 22.23 -10.86
CA PHE A 312 21.82 21.91 -9.91
C PHE A 312 21.86 22.87 -8.73
#